data_AF-A0A317ISJ6-F1
#
_entry.id   AF-A0A317ISJ6-F1
#
_cell.length_a   1.000
_cell.length_b   1.000
_cell.length_c   1.000
_cell.angle_alpha   90.00
_cell.angle_beta   90.00
_cell.angle_gamma   90.00
#
_symmetry.space_group_name_H-M   'P 1'
#
loop_
_entity.id
_entity.type
_entity.pdbx_description
1 polymer ?
#
loop_
_entity_poly.entity_id
_entity_poly.type
_entity_poly.pdbx_seq_one_letter_code
_entity_poly.pdbx_strand_id
1 'polypeptide(L)'
;MDPLKLAIIEEVKNCKKKFADSTIESLYADFFLHESSLRLSYYGYNNIRDVFTPYPFSIDFVLKPRHLLGLAKAIKYPYFLSTTKLVLFSDSDALMIKLYGNVGTFLDNEFERTK
;
A
#
# COMPACT_ATOMS: atom_id res chain seq x y z
N MET A 1 6.42 -13.07 11.19
CA MET A 1 6.17 -12.19 10.03
C MET A 1 4.67 -12.05 9.84
N ASP A 2 4.22 -10.90 9.36
CA ASP A 2 2.79 -10.65 9.06
C ASP A 2 2.27 -11.67 8.00
N PRO A 3 1.18 -12.41 8.27
CA PRO A 3 0.67 -13.43 7.34
C PRO A 3 0.28 -12.89 5.96
N LEU A 4 -0.25 -11.67 5.89
CA LEU A 4 -0.66 -11.06 4.63
C LEU A 4 0.56 -10.70 3.79
N LYS A 5 1.62 -10.18 4.42
CA LYS A 5 2.89 -9.92 3.73
C LYS A 5 3.52 -11.19 3.14
N LEU A 6 3.47 -12.28 3.89
CA LEU A 6 3.95 -13.58 3.41
C LEU A 6 3.18 -14.04 2.17
N ALA A 7 1.84 -14.01 2.22
CA ALA A 7 1.00 -14.38 1.08
C ALA A 7 1.29 -13.53 -0.17
N ILE A 8 1.52 -12.22 0.01
CA ILE A 8 1.89 -11.32 -1.11
C ILE A 8 3.23 -11.70 -1.71
N ILE A 9 4.24 -11.96 -0.87
CA ILE A 9 5.59 -12.33 -1.34
C ILE A 9 5.54 -13.66 -2.08
N GLU A 10 4.85 -14.66 -1.54
CA GLU A 10 4.68 -15.98 -2.17
C GLU A 10 4.02 -15.86 -3.54
N GLU A 11 2.94 -15.10 -3.64
CA GLU A 11 2.26 -14.90 -4.93
C GLU A 11 3.16 -14.18 -5.94
N VAL A 12 3.87 -13.13 -5.52
CA VAL A 12 4.81 -12.44 -6.40
C VAL A 12 5.95 -13.37 -6.84
N LYS A 13 6.46 -14.25 -5.96
CA LYS A 13 7.46 -15.27 -6.33
C LYS A 13 6.90 -16.25 -7.36
N ASN A 14 5.67 -16.72 -7.17
CA ASN A 14 5.00 -17.63 -8.11
C ASN A 14 4.83 -17.00 -9.50
N CYS A 15 4.51 -15.71 -9.57
CA CYS A 15 4.35 -15.00 -10.84
C CYS A 15 5.67 -14.58 -11.49
N LYS A 16 6.74 -14.34 -10.71
CA LYS A 16 7.97 -13.71 -11.20
C LYS A 16 9.20 -14.59 -10.98
N LYS A 17 9.59 -15.30 -12.04
CA LYS A 17 10.78 -16.20 -12.09
C LYS A 17 12.08 -15.58 -11.54
N LYS A 18 12.26 -14.26 -11.67
CA LYS A 18 13.44 -13.54 -11.15
C LYS A 18 13.61 -13.64 -9.62
N PHE A 19 12.57 -14.06 -8.89
CA PHE A 19 12.60 -14.24 -7.45
C PHE A 19 12.69 -15.70 -7.01
N ALA A 20 12.90 -16.64 -7.94
CA ALA A 20 12.97 -18.08 -7.63
C ALA A 20 14.00 -18.37 -6.51
N ASP A 21 15.18 -17.76 -6.61
CA ASP A 21 16.30 -17.98 -5.68
C ASP A 21 16.30 -16.99 -4.50
N SER A 22 15.40 -16.01 -4.47
CA SER A 22 15.34 -15.02 -3.38
C SER A 22 14.69 -15.61 -2.13
N THR A 23 15.26 -15.34 -0.96
CA THR A 23 14.63 -15.73 0.32
C THR A 23 13.41 -14.86 0.62
N ILE A 24 12.47 -15.40 1.40
CA ILE A 24 11.28 -14.65 1.82
C ILE A 24 11.71 -13.45 2.67
N GLU A 25 12.70 -13.63 3.54
CA GLU A 25 13.23 -12.61 4.43
C GLU A 25 13.81 -11.42 3.66
N SER A 26 14.58 -11.68 2.60
CA SER A 26 15.14 -10.63 1.73
C SER A 26 14.01 -9.85 1.06
N LEU A 27 13.06 -10.55 0.45
CA LEU A 27 11.95 -9.90 -0.24
C LEU A 27 11.04 -9.13 0.72
N TYR A 28 10.88 -9.61 1.96
CA TYR A 28 10.10 -8.93 2.97
C TYR A 28 10.70 -7.55 3.31
N ALA A 29 12.02 -7.49 3.51
CA ALA A 29 12.73 -6.24 3.75
C ALA A 29 12.71 -5.31 2.52
N ASP A 30 12.82 -5.88 1.31
CA ASP A 30 12.84 -5.10 0.08
C ASP A 30 11.46 -4.56 -0.30
N PHE A 31 10.38 -5.31 -0.03
CA PHE A 31 9.04 -4.96 -0.51
C PHE A 31 8.32 -3.98 0.41
N PHE A 32 8.54 -4.06 1.73
CA PHE A 32 7.78 -3.31 2.72
C PHE A 32 8.67 -2.32 3.47
N LEU A 33 8.22 -1.06 3.60
CA LEU A 33 9.00 -0.01 4.27
C LEU A 33 9.03 -0.14 5.79
N HIS A 34 8.01 -0.75 6.40
CA HIS A 34 7.91 -0.91 7.84
C HIS A 34 7.32 -2.28 8.18
N GLU A 35 7.80 -2.91 9.25
CA GLU A 35 7.31 -4.21 9.70
C GLU A 35 5.83 -4.19 10.09
N SER A 36 5.38 -3.10 10.72
CA SER A 36 4.02 -2.93 11.23
C SER A 36 3.00 -2.40 10.22
N SER A 37 3.41 -2.15 8.97
CA SER A 37 2.52 -1.61 7.93
C SER A 37 2.65 -2.38 6.63
N LEU A 38 1.59 -2.37 5.82
CA LEU A 38 1.60 -2.90 4.46
C LEU A 38 2.04 -1.85 3.43
N ARG A 39 2.70 -0.78 3.89
CA ARG A 39 3.26 0.23 3.01
C ARG A 39 4.41 -0.35 2.20
N LEU A 40 4.25 -0.31 0.89
CA LEU A 40 5.25 -0.78 -0.05
C LEU A 40 6.38 0.22 -0.22
N SER A 41 7.59 -0.32 -0.37
CA SER A 41 8.70 0.43 -0.95
C SER A 41 8.45 0.66 -2.45
N TYR A 42 9.22 1.54 -3.08
CA TYR A 42 9.15 1.69 -4.54
C TYR A 42 9.48 0.39 -5.28
N TYR A 43 10.43 -0.38 -4.73
CA TYR A 43 10.79 -1.69 -5.27
C TYR A 43 9.64 -2.68 -5.13
N GLY A 44 9.01 -2.77 -3.95
CA GLY A 44 7.83 -3.60 -3.72
C GLY A 44 6.67 -3.24 -4.65
N TYR A 45 6.35 -1.95 -4.76
CA TYR A 45 5.31 -1.44 -5.67
C TYR A 45 5.53 -1.89 -7.13
N ASN A 46 6.73 -1.69 -7.67
CA ASN A 46 7.02 -2.07 -9.05
C ASN A 46 6.91 -3.57 -9.29
N ASN A 47 7.08 -4.38 -8.24
CA ASN A 47 6.98 -5.83 -8.35
C ASN A 47 5.56 -6.35 -8.13
N ILE A 48 4.77 -5.70 -7.28
CA ILE A 48 3.40 -6.10 -6.93
C ILE A 48 2.38 -5.62 -7.98
N ARG A 49 2.60 -4.45 -8.61
CA ARG A 49 1.63 -3.84 -9.54
C ARG A 49 1.30 -4.65 -10.79
N ASP A 50 2.17 -5.59 -11.16
CA ASP A 50 1.95 -6.46 -12.33
C ASP A 50 1.27 -7.79 -11.93
N VAL A 51 1.13 -8.03 -10.63
CA VAL A 51 0.53 -9.25 -10.05
C VAL A 51 -0.88 -8.96 -9.53
N PHE A 52 -1.08 -7.80 -8.91
CA PHE A 52 -2.36 -7.38 -8.35
C PHE A 52 -2.87 -6.12 -9.04
N THR A 53 -4.20 -5.97 -9.16
CA THR A 53 -4.84 -4.80 -9.77
C THR A 53 -4.52 -3.53 -8.97
N PRO A 54 -3.80 -2.55 -9.55
CA PRO A 54 -3.51 -1.29 -8.88
C PRO A 54 -4.65 -0.28 -9.08
N TYR A 55 -4.99 0.45 -8.01
CA TYR A 55 -5.92 1.57 -8.02
C TYR A 55 -5.16 2.88 -7.72
N PRO A 56 -4.73 3.62 -8.75
CA PRO A 56 -3.98 4.85 -8.57
C PRO A 56 -4.90 6.04 -8.29
N PHE A 57 -4.46 6.90 -7.38
CA PHE A 57 -5.06 8.19 -7.06
C PHE A 57 -3.99 9.26 -7.06
N SER A 58 -4.24 10.37 -7.76
CA SER A 58 -3.37 11.54 -7.73
C SER A 58 -3.45 12.23 -6.37
N ILE A 59 -2.31 12.74 -5.91
CA ILE A 59 -2.21 13.62 -4.74
C ILE A 59 -1.81 15.00 -5.26
N ASP A 60 -2.75 15.93 -5.14
CA ASP A 60 -2.63 17.34 -5.56
C ASP A 60 -2.46 18.29 -4.38
N PHE A 61 -2.19 17.75 -3.18
CA PHE A 61 -2.02 18.50 -1.94
C PHE A 61 -0.75 18.06 -1.18
N VAL A 62 -0.31 18.89 -0.23
CA VAL A 62 0.83 18.56 0.63
C VAL A 62 0.41 17.54 1.69
N LEU A 63 1.02 16.36 1.67
CA LEU A 63 0.84 15.34 2.70
C LEU A 63 1.32 15.87 4.06
N LYS A 64 0.45 15.77 5.07
CA LYS A 64 0.73 16.13 6.47
C LYS A 64 0.91 14.85 7.29
N PRO A 65 1.61 14.90 8.43
CA PRO A 65 1.75 13.73 9.33
C PRO A 65 0.41 13.08 9.70
N ARG A 66 -0.65 13.87 9.89
CA ARG A 66 -2.01 13.36 10.16
C ARG A 66 -2.57 12.46 9.05
N HIS A 67 -2.24 12.75 7.78
CA HIS A 67 -2.68 11.94 6.64
C HIS A 67 -1.96 10.58 6.63
N LEU A 68 -0.69 10.54 7.05
CA LEU A 68 0.06 9.28 7.19
C LEU A 68 -0.53 8.40 8.30
N LEU A 69 -0.96 9.02 9.41
CA LEU A 69 -1.67 8.32 10.49
C LEU A 69 -3.03 7.79 10.03
N GLY A 70 -3.81 8.60 9.28
CA GLY A 70 -5.05 8.17 8.66
C GLY A 70 -4.85 6.96 7.74
N LEU A 71 -3.85 7.01 6.86
CA LEU A 71 -3.48 5.90 5.97
C LEU A 71 -3.15 4.62 6.73
N ALA A 72 -2.27 4.71 7.74
CA ALA A 72 -1.81 3.56 8.50
C ALA A 72 -2.94 2.86 9.28
N LYS A 73 -4.00 3.59 9.65
CA LYS A 73 -5.17 3.05 10.34
C LYS A 73 -6.26 2.54 9.41
N ALA A 74 -6.52 3.27 8.32
CA ALA A 74 -7.62 2.98 7.41
C ALA A 74 -7.32 1.80 6.48
N ILE A 75 -6.09 1.72 5.97
CA ILE A 75 -5.74 0.76 4.92
C ILE A 75 -5.23 -0.54 5.54
N LYS A 76 -5.94 -1.62 5.23
CA LYS A 76 -5.61 -2.99 5.70
C LYS A 76 -4.90 -3.84 4.65
N TYR A 77 -4.72 -3.31 3.45
CA TYR A 77 -4.09 -4.00 2.32
C TYR A 77 -2.84 -3.26 1.85
N PRO A 78 -2.02 -3.86 0.96
CA PRO A 78 -0.86 -3.19 0.42
C PRO A 78 -1.19 -1.85 -0.23
N TYR A 79 -0.31 -0.89 -0.01
CA TYR A 79 -0.41 0.41 -0.65
C TYR A 79 0.96 1.02 -0.90
N PHE A 80 1.06 1.81 -1.96
CA PHE A 80 2.22 2.63 -2.27
C PHE A 80 1.87 4.10 -2.12
N LEU A 81 2.73 4.87 -1.46
CA LEU A 81 2.54 6.30 -1.24
C LEU A 81 3.80 7.06 -1.64
N SER A 82 3.66 7.95 -2.62
CA SER A 82 4.63 9.01 -2.94
C SER A 82 4.04 10.39 -2.61
N THR A 83 4.80 11.45 -2.89
CA THR A 83 4.32 12.84 -2.77
C THR A 83 3.22 13.19 -3.78
N THR A 84 3.10 12.44 -4.88
CA THR A 84 2.23 12.77 -6.02
C THR A 84 1.12 11.75 -6.27
N LYS A 85 1.18 10.57 -5.64
CA LYS A 85 0.14 9.54 -5.80
C LYS A 85 0.07 8.59 -4.61
N LEU A 86 -1.14 8.09 -4.41
CA LEU A 86 -1.46 6.92 -3.61
C LEU A 86 -1.89 5.80 -4.56
N VAL A 87 -1.35 4.60 -4.39
CA VAL A 87 -1.79 3.42 -5.15
C VAL A 87 -2.24 2.35 -4.18
N LEU A 88 -3.47 1.89 -4.33
CA LEU A 88 -4.08 0.84 -3.51
C LEU A 88 -4.18 -0.47 -4.27
N PHE A 89 -4.28 -1.57 -3.52
CA PHE A 89 -4.48 -2.92 -4.05
C PHE A 89 -5.74 -3.57 -3.48
N SER A 90 -6.72 -2.75 -3.07
CA SER A 90 -8.00 -3.16 -2.50
C SER A 90 -9.12 -2.36 -3.17
N ASP A 91 -10.03 -3.08 -3.82
CA ASP A 91 -11.22 -2.52 -4.47
C ASP A 91 -12.08 -1.73 -3.49
N SER A 92 -12.23 -2.26 -2.26
CA SER A 92 -13.02 -1.63 -1.20
C SER A 92 -12.42 -0.28 -0.79
N ASP A 93 -11.10 -0.23 -0.55
CA ASP A 93 -10.45 1.01 -0.14
C ASP A 93 -10.46 2.04 -1.28
N ALA A 94 -10.28 1.57 -2.53
CA ALA A 94 -10.39 2.42 -3.71
C ALA A 94 -11.79 2.98 -3.90
N LEU A 95 -12.84 2.18 -3.66
CA LEU A 95 -14.22 2.64 -3.70
C LEU A 95 -14.48 3.72 -2.65
N MET A 96 -13.98 3.54 -1.42
CA MET A 96 -14.13 4.54 -0.36
C MET A 96 -13.52 5.88 -0.76
N ILE A 97 -12.29 5.90 -1.28
CA ILE A 97 -11.67 7.15 -1.75
C ILE A 97 -12.51 7.83 -2.84
N LYS A 98 -13.07 7.05 -3.79
CA LYS A 98 -13.95 7.59 -4.82
C LYS A 98 -15.21 8.22 -4.23
N LEU A 99 -15.81 7.62 -3.20
CA LEU A 99 -16.99 8.15 -2.51
C LEU A 99 -16.69 9.46 -1.76
N TYR A 100 -15.50 9.60 -1.17
CA TYR A 100 -15.05 10.86 -0.56
C TYR A 100 -14.62 11.91 -1.59
N GLY A 101 -14.54 11.57 -2.88
CA GLY A 101 -14.20 12.46 -3.98
C GLY A 101 -12.69 12.71 -4.16
N ASN A 102 -11.89 12.66 -3.10
CA ASN A 102 -10.43 12.78 -3.19
C ASN A 102 -9.71 12.12 -2.00
N VAL A 103 -8.39 11.91 -2.15
CA VAL A 103 -7.53 11.28 -1.14
C VAL A 103 -7.45 12.11 0.15
N GLY A 104 -7.34 13.44 0.04
CA GLY A 104 -7.19 14.31 1.21
C GLY A 104 -8.40 14.25 2.14
N THR A 105 -9.60 14.39 1.59
CA THR A 105 -10.86 14.29 2.32
C THR A 105 -11.03 12.92 2.97
N PHE A 106 -10.72 11.83 2.26
CA PHE A 106 -10.73 10.49 2.85
C PHE A 106 -9.80 10.42 4.09
N LEU A 107 -8.55 10.84 3.96
CA LEU A 107 -7.56 10.72 5.03
C LEU A 107 -7.84 11.61 6.24
N ASP A 108 -8.37 12.82 6.01
CA ASP A 108 -8.80 13.70 7.10
C ASP A 108 -9.98 13.08 7.88
N ASN A 109 -10.96 12.49 7.20
CA ASN A 109 -12.08 11.79 7.83
C ASN A 109 -11.64 10.55 8.63
N GLU A 110 -10.75 9.73 8.07
CA GLU A 110 -10.23 8.54 8.75
C GLU A 110 -9.39 8.89 9.98
N PHE A 111 -8.70 10.03 9.97
CA PHE A 111 -8.04 10.54 11.16
C PHE A 111 -9.05 10.96 12.25
N GLU A 112 -10.10 11.69 11.88
CA GLU A 112 -11.13 12.19 12.81
C GLU A 112 -11.94 11.08 13.48
N ARG A 113 -12.27 9.99 12.76
CA ARG A 113 -12.98 8.82 13.31
C ARG A 113 -12.27 8.12 14.47
N THR A 114 -11.01 8.46 14.70
CA THR A 114 -10.15 7.80 15.69
C THR A 114 -9.81 8.67 16.89
N LYS A 115 -10.45 9.85 17.00
CA LYS A 115 -10.49 10.66 18.21
C LYS A 115 -11.72 10.31 19.03
#